data_AF-A0A8K1ZYU0-F1
#
_entry.id   AF-A0A8K1ZYU0-F1
#
_cell.length_a   1.000
_cell.length_b   1.000
_cell.length_c   1.000
_cell.angle_alpha   90.00
_cell.angle_beta   90.00
_cell.angle_gamma   90.00
#
_symmetry.space_group_name_H-M   'P 1'
#
loop_
_entity.id
_entity.type
_entity.pdbx_description
1 polymer ?
#
loop_
_entity_poly.entity_id
_entity_poly.type
_entity_poly.pdbx_seq_one_letter_code
_entity_poly.pdbx_strand_id
1 'polypeptide(L)'
;MLNSLFHSFRSVEGLLVFWAIEHYGKHIFLNDKGAPQIKSSIKQVLDAYWKEVSCRNLHWLKSHDHVGLFSANLFDLFKIANPTLKSDPNLCIIWGTAKDQRNQQFHRLLGLTEPDLFKAWRVYQKGKPEENRNAWEHKVLQCLNSISGQSYPSLKEASKMASLHQGLLNEIDQL
;
A
#
# COMPACT_ATOMS: atom_id res chain seq x y z
N MET A 1 -3.16 -7.16 -17.33
CA MET A 1 -3.95 -7.75 -16.23
C MET A 1 -3.11 -8.06 -14.99
N LEU A 2 -1.95 -8.74 -15.06
CA LEU A 2 -0.96 -8.80 -13.96
C LEU A 2 -0.69 -7.40 -13.39
N ASN A 3 -0.42 -6.46 -14.31
CA ASN A 3 -0.21 -5.04 -14.02
C ASN A 3 -1.31 -4.44 -13.12
N SER A 4 -2.58 -4.77 -13.31
CA SER A 4 -3.67 -4.13 -12.54
C SER A 4 -3.69 -4.53 -11.06
N LEU A 5 -3.46 -5.81 -10.73
CA LEU A 5 -3.31 -6.24 -9.33
C LEU A 5 -2.07 -5.62 -8.70
N PHE A 6 -0.93 -5.70 -9.41
CA PHE A 6 0.34 -5.18 -8.90
C PHE A 6 0.27 -3.66 -8.72
N HIS A 7 -0.22 -2.91 -9.70
CA HIS A 7 -0.31 -1.46 -9.61
C HIS A 7 -1.29 -1.04 -8.51
N SER A 8 -2.48 -1.66 -8.39
CA SER A 8 -3.40 -1.30 -7.30
C SER A 8 -2.80 -1.55 -5.91
N PHE A 9 -2.19 -2.73 -5.70
CA PHE A 9 -1.52 -3.01 -4.43
C PHE A 9 -0.33 -2.07 -4.19
N ARG A 10 0.49 -1.80 -5.21
CA ARG A 10 1.68 -0.94 -5.12
C ARG A 10 1.32 0.52 -4.94
N SER A 11 0.19 0.99 -5.46
CA SER A 11 -0.34 2.32 -5.18
C SER A 11 -0.68 2.48 -3.70
N VAL A 12 -1.35 1.48 -3.12
CA VAL A 12 -1.67 1.48 -1.68
C VAL A 12 -0.41 1.35 -0.82
N GLU A 13 0.49 0.41 -1.14
CA GLU A 13 1.76 0.23 -0.42
C GLU A 13 2.67 1.47 -0.54
N GLY A 14 2.71 2.10 -1.72
CA GLY A 14 3.43 3.34 -1.94
C GLY A 14 2.87 4.49 -1.13
N LEU A 15 1.53 4.64 -1.08
CA LEU A 15 0.89 5.66 -0.25
C LEU A 15 1.16 5.45 1.24
N LEU A 16 1.17 4.19 1.72
CA LEU A 16 1.57 3.87 3.08
C LEU A 16 3.03 4.28 3.38
N VAL A 17 3.95 4.08 2.44
CA VAL A 17 5.33 4.54 2.57
C VAL A 17 5.40 6.06 2.65
N PHE A 18 4.68 6.78 1.78
CA PHE A 18 4.62 8.23 1.83
C PHE A 18 4.09 8.73 3.16
N TRP A 19 2.96 8.19 3.62
CA TRP A 19 2.41 8.49 4.94
C TRP A 19 3.45 8.25 6.05
N ALA A 20 4.18 7.13 6.03
CA ALA A 20 5.18 6.82 7.04
C ALA A 20 6.35 7.81 7.03
N ILE A 21 6.84 8.21 5.86
CA ILE A 21 7.91 9.20 5.71
C ILE A 21 7.44 10.58 6.20
N GLU A 22 6.21 10.97 5.89
CA GLU A 22 5.64 12.25 6.32
C GLU A 22 5.54 12.33 7.86
N HIS A 23 5.08 11.26 8.50
CA HIS A 23 4.83 11.26 9.95
C HIS A 23 6.07 10.91 10.79
N TYR A 24 6.96 10.07 10.25
CA TYR A 24 8.09 9.50 10.99
C TYR A 24 9.43 9.68 10.26
N GLY A 25 9.54 10.63 9.33
CA GLY A 25 10.72 10.83 8.48
C GLY A 25 12.03 10.98 9.26
N LYS A 26 12.01 11.55 10.47
CA LYS A 26 13.20 11.63 11.35
C LYS A 26 13.77 10.27 11.76
N HIS A 27 12.94 9.23 11.71
CA HIS A 27 13.27 7.85 12.07
C HIS A 27 13.41 6.94 10.86
N ILE A 28 13.24 7.47 9.63
CA ILE A 28 13.28 6.70 8.39
C ILE A 28 14.43 7.22 7.52
N PHE A 29 15.13 6.31 6.85
CA PHE A 29 16.07 6.65 5.79
C PHE A 29 15.86 5.75 4.58
N LEU A 30 16.32 6.17 3.41
CA LEU A 30 16.34 5.34 2.22
C LEU A 30 17.72 4.71 2.08
N ASN A 31 17.79 3.41 1.81
CA ASN A 31 19.06 2.77 1.47
C ASN A 31 19.48 3.12 0.03
N ASP A 32 20.63 2.61 -0.41
CA ASP A 32 21.20 2.87 -1.75
C ASP A 32 20.27 2.48 -2.92
N LYS A 33 19.28 1.61 -2.67
CA LYS A 33 18.27 1.18 -3.66
C LYS A 33 16.98 1.99 -3.56
N GLY A 34 16.97 3.06 -2.76
CA GLY A 34 15.77 3.86 -2.49
C GLY A 34 14.73 3.17 -1.60
N ALA A 35 15.06 2.03 -0.98
CA ALA A 35 14.09 1.30 -0.16
C ALA A 35 14.05 1.85 1.28
N PRO A 36 12.87 2.18 1.83
CA PRO A 36 12.75 2.79 3.14
C PRO A 36 13.14 1.81 4.26
N GLN A 37 13.91 2.31 5.20
CA GLN A 37 14.38 1.64 6.40
C GLN A 37 13.95 2.46 7.62
N ILE A 38 13.48 1.79 8.66
CA ILE A 38 13.08 2.43 9.92
C ILE A 38 14.09 2.14 11.02
N LYS A 39 14.59 3.18 11.68
CA LYS A 39 15.61 3.13 12.73
C LYS A 39 14.98 2.83 14.08
N SER A 40 15.77 2.25 14.98
CA SER A 40 15.42 1.98 16.37
C SER A 40 15.05 3.23 17.17
N SER A 41 15.43 4.42 16.70
CA SER A 41 15.01 5.70 17.29
C SER A 41 13.48 5.89 17.28
N ILE A 42 12.73 5.18 16.42
CA ILE A 42 11.26 5.20 16.44
C ILE A 42 10.67 4.81 17.80
N LYS A 43 11.38 4.03 18.62
CA LYS A 43 10.94 3.66 19.97
C LYS A 43 10.68 4.86 20.88
N GLN A 44 11.28 6.02 20.58
CA GLN A 44 11.08 7.26 21.32
C GLN A 44 9.67 7.83 21.16
N VAL A 45 9.01 7.53 20.03
CA VAL A 45 7.68 8.08 19.69
C VAL A 45 6.61 7.00 19.52
N LEU A 46 7.01 5.76 19.23
CA LEU A 46 6.10 4.64 19.01
C LEU A 46 6.71 3.31 19.50
N ASP A 47 6.93 3.20 20.81
CA ASP A 47 7.56 2.03 21.44
C ASP A 47 6.82 0.71 21.19
N ALA A 48 5.48 0.74 21.20
CA ALA A 48 4.65 -0.43 20.90
C ALA A 48 4.96 -1.04 19.53
N TYR A 49 5.18 -0.18 18.51
CA TYR A 49 5.59 -0.63 17.19
C TYR A 49 6.99 -1.23 17.20
N TRP A 50 7.94 -0.56 17.85
CA TRP A 50 9.32 -1.05 17.90
C TRP A 50 9.43 -2.41 18.58
N LYS A 51 8.66 -2.65 19.65
CA LYS A 51 8.57 -3.96 20.33
C LYS A 51 8.16 -5.08 19.37
N GLU A 52 7.06 -4.88 18.63
CA GLU A 52 6.56 -5.85 17.65
C GLU A 52 7.58 -6.15 16.55
N VAL A 53 8.16 -5.11 15.98
CA VAL A 53 9.16 -5.24 14.91
C VAL A 53 10.45 -5.88 15.40
N SER A 54 10.89 -5.53 16.60
CA SER A 54 12.13 -6.07 17.16
C SER A 54 12.04 -7.56 17.38
N CYS A 55 10.91 -8.05 17.93
CA CYS A 55 10.66 -9.47 18.12
C CYS A 55 10.75 -10.27 16.81
N ARG A 56 10.25 -9.72 15.70
CA ARG A 56 10.28 -10.38 14.39
C ARG A 56 11.67 -10.36 13.74
N ASN A 57 12.48 -9.34 14.03
CA ASN A 57 13.75 -9.08 13.35
C ASN A 57 14.97 -9.25 14.29
N LEU A 58 14.83 -9.99 15.38
CA LEU A 58 15.83 -10.13 16.44
C LEU A 58 17.24 -10.43 15.90
N HIS A 59 17.37 -11.37 14.96
CA HIS A 59 18.68 -11.74 14.42
C HIS A 59 19.34 -10.59 13.63
N TRP A 60 18.57 -9.91 12.78
CA TRP A 60 19.05 -8.77 11.99
C TRP A 60 19.49 -7.61 12.88
N LEU A 61 18.70 -7.33 13.92
CA LEU A 61 18.92 -6.23 14.86
C LEU A 61 20.09 -6.45 15.83
N LYS A 62 20.74 -7.63 15.82
CA LYS A 62 22.01 -7.82 16.55
C LYS A 62 23.16 -7.00 15.96
N SER A 63 23.12 -6.77 14.65
CA SER A 63 24.19 -6.09 13.90
C SER A 63 23.74 -4.82 13.21
N HIS A 64 22.44 -4.49 13.28
CA HIS A 64 21.85 -3.33 12.64
C HIS A 64 20.91 -2.62 13.61
N ASP A 65 20.80 -1.30 13.46
CA ASP A 65 19.91 -0.46 14.27
C ASP A 65 18.58 -0.15 13.56
N HIS A 66 18.30 -0.80 12.44
CA HIS A 66 17.16 -0.52 11.58
C HIS A 66 16.61 -1.79 10.94
N VAL A 67 15.39 -1.71 10.40
CA VAL A 67 14.79 -2.77 9.58
C VAL A 67 14.17 -2.20 8.31
N GLY A 68 13.98 -3.05 7.31
CA GLY A 68 13.22 -2.69 6.11
C GLY A 68 11.77 -2.34 6.44
N LEU A 69 11.31 -1.20 5.92
CA LEU A 69 9.95 -0.70 6.11
C LEU A 69 9.08 -1.08 4.90
N PHE A 70 8.83 -2.37 4.75
CA PHE A 70 7.97 -2.92 3.71
C PHE A 70 7.11 -4.04 4.28
N SER A 71 6.01 -4.34 3.59
CA SER A 71 5.20 -5.51 3.90
C SER A 71 4.73 -5.49 5.37
N ALA A 72 4.97 -6.53 6.17
CA ALA A 72 4.48 -6.61 7.55
C ALA A 72 4.99 -5.46 8.44
N ASN A 73 6.26 -5.05 8.31
CA ASN A 73 6.82 -3.95 9.11
C ASN A 73 6.16 -2.60 8.79
N LEU A 74 5.75 -2.38 7.53
CA LEU A 74 5.01 -1.18 7.12
C LEU A 74 3.55 -1.23 7.59
N PHE A 75 2.89 -2.37 7.45
CA PHE A 75 1.49 -2.53 7.86
C PHE A 75 1.33 -2.42 9.38
N ASP A 76 2.26 -2.97 10.15
CA ASP A 76 2.24 -2.86 11.61
C ASP A 76 2.47 -1.43 12.06
N LEU A 77 3.34 -0.66 11.39
CA LEU A 77 3.52 0.76 11.66
C LEU A 77 2.20 1.49 11.52
N PHE A 78 1.51 1.32 10.39
CA PHE A 78 0.24 1.99 10.14
C PHE A 78 -0.85 1.58 11.13
N LYS A 79 -1.02 0.27 11.39
CA LYS A 79 -2.05 -0.26 12.31
C LYS A 79 -1.85 0.18 13.75
N ILE A 80 -0.60 0.26 14.21
CA ILE A 80 -0.27 0.65 15.59
C ILE A 80 -0.42 2.16 15.76
N ALA A 81 -0.02 2.94 14.76
CA ALA A 81 -0.23 4.39 14.75
C ALA A 81 -1.72 4.78 14.61
N ASN A 82 -2.52 3.96 13.92
CA ASN A 82 -3.94 4.23 13.63
C ASN A 82 -4.84 3.07 14.10
N PRO A 83 -5.03 2.90 15.43
CA PRO A 83 -5.76 1.76 15.98
C PRO A 83 -7.23 1.70 15.52
N THR A 84 -7.86 2.83 15.22
CA THR A 84 -9.23 2.91 14.68
C THR A 84 -9.33 2.33 13.26
N LEU A 85 -8.27 2.46 12.45
CA LEU A 85 -8.22 1.97 11.07
C LEU A 85 -7.68 0.54 10.96
N LYS A 86 -7.17 -0.03 12.07
CA LYS A 86 -6.66 -1.40 12.12
C LYS A 86 -7.70 -2.44 11.66
N SER A 87 -8.98 -2.19 11.96
CA SER A 87 -10.10 -3.07 11.63
C SER A 87 -10.92 -2.57 10.44
N ASP A 88 -10.45 -1.54 9.71
CA ASP A 88 -11.12 -1.05 8.52
C ASP A 88 -11.27 -2.20 7.50
N PRO A 89 -12.50 -2.58 7.11
CA PRO A 89 -12.72 -3.68 6.16
C PRO A 89 -12.05 -3.49 4.80
N ASN A 90 -11.82 -2.24 4.39
CA ASN A 90 -11.15 -1.91 3.13
C ASN A 90 -9.64 -2.17 3.25
N LEU A 91 -9.03 -1.74 4.36
CA LEU A 91 -7.60 -1.91 4.56
C LEU A 91 -7.21 -3.33 5.00
N CYS A 92 -8.10 -4.06 5.67
CA CYS A 92 -7.87 -5.45 6.08
C CYS A 92 -7.51 -6.39 4.91
N ILE A 93 -8.01 -6.09 3.72
CA ILE A 93 -7.69 -6.87 2.51
C ILE A 93 -6.21 -6.72 2.12
N ILE A 94 -5.63 -5.54 2.32
CA ILE A 94 -4.26 -5.21 1.93
C ILE A 94 -3.24 -6.04 2.72
N TRP A 95 -3.39 -6.09 4.05
CA TRP A 95 -2.51 -6.88 4.90
C TRP A 95 -2.96 -8.32 5.14
N GLY A 96 -4.07 -8.73 4.53
CA GLY A 96 -4.55 -10.11 4.48
C GLY A 96 -4.43 -10.70 3.08
N THR A 97 -5.57 -11.01 2.46
CA THR A 97 -5.67 -11.82 1.24
C THR A 97 -4.92 -11.24 0.04
N ALA A 98 -4.90 -9.92 -0.15
CA ALA A 98 -4.25 -9.31 -1.31
C ALA A 98 -2.72 -9.44 -1.26
N LYS A 99 -2.11 -9.31 -0.07
CA LYS A 99 -0.67 -9.53 0.13
C LYS A 99 -0.28 -10.96 -0.21
N ASP A 100 -1.02 -11.94 0.30
CA ASP A 100 -0.68 -13.36 0.12
C ASP A 100 -0.82 -13.78 -1.35
N GLN A 101 -1.91 -13.37 -2.00
CA GLN A 101 -2.11 -13.65 -3.42
C GLN A 101 -1.08 -12.94 -4.29
N ARG A 102 -0.74 -11.67 -4.01
CA ARG A 102 0.36 -11.00 -4.72
C ARG A 102 1.66 -11.78 -4.59
N ASN A 103 2.00 -12.25 -3.39
CA ASN A 103 3.26 -12.96 -3.15
C ASN A 103 3.30 -14.28 -3.92
N GLN A 104 2.22 -15.06 -3.85
CA GLN A 104 2.09 -16.32 -4.59
C GLN A 104 2.20 -16.12 -6.11
N GLN A 105 1.55 -15.08 -6.64
CA GLN A 105 1.52 -14.83 -8.08
C GLN A 105 2.84 -14.27 -8.60
N PHE A 106 3.50 -13.39 -7.83
CA PHE A 106 4.85 -12.92 -8.14
C PHE A 106 5.85 -14.08 -8.23
N HIS A 107 5.80 -15.02 -7.28
CA HIS A 107 6.73 -16.14 -7.24
C HIS A 107 6.45 -17.24 -8.26
N ARG A 108 5.21 -17.37 -8.75
CA ARG A 108 4.84 -18.44 -9.69
C ARG A 108 4.81 -18.01 -11.16
N LEU A 109 4.95 -16.71 -11.45
CA LEU A 109 4.83 -16.13 -12.80
C LEU A 109 3.52 -16.53 -13.52
N LEU A 110 2.50 -16.95 -12.75
CA LEU A 110 1.21 -17.33 -13.31
C LEU A 110 0.45 -16.03 -13.65
N GLY A 111 -0.11 -15.99 -14.86
CA GLY A 111 -0.95 -14.87 -15.28
C GLY A 111 -2.19 -14.78 -14.38
N LEU A 112 -2.46 -13.60 -13.83
CA LEU A 112 -3.71 -13.30 -13.13
C LEU A 112 -4.79 -12.94 -14.13
N THR A 113 -5.92 -13.66 -14.06
CA THR A 113 -7.15 -13.29 -14.75
C THR A 113 -7.89 -12.20 -13.95
N GLU A 114 -8.77 -11.42 -14.60
CA GLU A 114 -9.64 -10.47 -13.88
C GLU A 114 -10.47 -11.12 -12.75
N PRO A 115 -11.07 -12.31 -12.92
CA PRO A 115 -11.68 -13.05 -11.82
C PRO A 115 -10.77 -13.24 -10.61
N ASP A 116 -9.49 -13.56 -10.83
CA ASP A 116 -8.55 -13.79 -9.73
C ASP A 116 -8.17 -12.48 -9.02
N LEU A 117 -8.00 -11.38 -9.77
CA LEU A 117 -7.91 -10.03 -9.21
C LEU A 117 -9.12 -9.74 -8.30
N PHE A 118 -10.33 -9.92 -8.80
CA PHE A 118 -11.55 -9.63 -8.04
C PHE A 118 -11.71 -10.54 -6.80
N LYS A 119 -11.27 -11.80 -6.87
CA LYS A 119 -11.21 -12.69 -5.71
C LYS A 119 -10.19 -12.21 -4.68
N ALA A 120 -9.01 -11.74 -5.12
CA ALA A 120 -7.98 -11.18 -4.23
C ALA A 120 -8.53 -10.04 -3.37
N TRP A 121 -9.33 -9.18 -4.00
CA TRP A 121 -9.98 -8.03 -3.38
C TRP A 121 -11.34 -8.36 -2.74
N ARG A 122 -11.75 -9.63 -2.74
CA ARG A 122 -13.04 -10.11 -2.20
C ARG A 122 -14.27 -9.39 -2.75
N VAL A 123 -14.25 -9.09 -4.05
CA VAL A 123 -15.36 -8.42 -4.76
C VAL A 123 -15.91 -9.25 -5.92
N TYR A 124 -15.37 -10.45 -6.18
CA TYR A 124 -15.79 -11.29 -7.29
C TYR A 124 -17.22 -11.84 -7.14
N GLN A 125 -18.03 -11.58 -8.16
CA GLN A 125 -19.34 -12.16 -8.40
C GLN A 125 -19.35 -12.83 -9.78
N LYS A 126 -19.79 -14.09 -9.83
CA LYS A 126 -19.83 -14.88 -11.07
C LYS A 126 -20.84 -14.28 -12.04
N GLY A 127 -20.44 -14.08 -13.30
CA GLY A 127 -21.31 -13.55 -14.36
C GLY A 127 -21.54 -12.04 -14.33
N LYS A 128 -20.77 -11.30 -13.52
CA LYS A 128 -20.94 -9.85 -13.31
C LYS A 128 -19.62 -9.06 -13.46
N PRO A 129 -19.03 -9.04 -14.67
CA PRO A 129 -17.69 -8.49 -14.87
C PRO A 129 -17.62 -6.98 -14.56
N GLU A 130 -18.66 -6.22 -14.93
CA GLU A 130 -18.69 -4.76 -14.76
C GLU A 130 -18.87 -4.38 -13.28
N GLU A 131 -19.76 -5.06 -12.56
CA GLU A 131 -19.95 -4.85 -11.14
C GLU A 131 -18.70 -5.21 -10.33
N ASN A 132 -17.98 -6.25 -10.74
CA ASN A 132 -16.71 -6.63 -10.12
C ASN A 132 -15.64 -5.55 -10.31
N ARG A 133 -15.56 -4.97 -11.52
CA ARG A 133 -14.64 -3.87 -11.81
C ARG A 133 -14.98 -2.66 -10.94
N ASN A 134 -16.23 -2.23 -10.94
CA ASN A 134 -16.69 -1.08 -10.15
C ASN A 134 -16.46 -1.27 -8.64
N ALA A 135 -16.76 -2.47 -8.13
CA ALA A 135 -16.52 -2.80 -6.72
C ALA A 135 -15.01 -2.82 -6.37
N TRP A 136 -14.17 -3.32 -7.28
CA TRP A 136 -12.72 -3.28 -7.11
C TRP A 136 -12.19 -1.85 -7.09
N GLU A 137 -12.55 -1.02 -8.07
CA GLU A 137 -12.11 0.38 -8.16
C GLU A 137 -12.54 1.17 -6.92
N HIS A 138 -13.80 1.02 -6.52
CA HIS A 138 -14.33 1.64 -5.30
C HIS A 138 -13.52 1.23 -4.07
N LYS A 139 -13.18 -0.06 -3.95
CA LYS A 139 -12.42 -0.55 -2.79
C LYS A 139 -10.98 -0.01 -2.76
N VAL A 140 -10.32 0.08 -3.92
CA VAL A 140 -8.99 0.72 -4.00
C VAL A 140 -9.08 2.18 -3.60
N LEU A 141 -10.08 2.91 -4.09
CA LEU A 141 -10.30 4.32 -3.77
C LEU A 141 -10.53 4.54 -2.26
N GLN A 142 -11.35 3.70 -1.63
CA GLN A 142 -11.57 3.75 -0.18
C GLN A 142 -10.27 3.54 0.60
N CYS A 143 -9.41 2.61 0.16
CA CYS A 143 -8.09 2.45 0.80
C CYS A 143 -7.25 3.74 0.70
N LEU A 144 -7.22 4.37 -0.48
CA LEU A 144 -6.47 5.61 -0.69
C LEU A 144 -7.01 6.75 0.18
N ASN A 145 -8.33 6.91 0.24
CA ASN A 145 -9.00 7.90 1.08
C ASN A 145 -8.72 7.66 2.57
N SER A 146 -8.87 6.42 3.06
CA SER A 146 -8.60 6.06 4.46
C SER A 146 -7.13 6.34 4.86
N ILE A 147 -6.16 6.04 4.00
CA ILE A 147 -4.73 6.25 4.32
C ILE A 147 -4.36 7.73 4.26
N SER A 148 -4.86 8.46 3.26
CA SER A 148 -4.51 9.88 3.05
C SER A 148 -5.33 10.85 3.91
N GLY A 149 -6.42 10.38 4.52
CA GLY A 149 -7.41 11.26 5.17
C GLY A 149 -8.18 12.15 4.19
N GLN A 150 -8.12 11.86 2.88
CA GLN A 150 -8.78 12.61 1.82
C GLN A 150 -10.12 11.97 1.43
N SER A 151 -10.86 12.63 0.53
CA SER A 151 -12.14 12.15 0.00
C SER A 151 -12.21 12.33 -1.51
N TYR A 152 -11.33 11.67 -2.23
CA TYR A 152 -11.36 11.65 -3.69
C TYR A 152 -12.62 10.92 -4.18
N PRO A 153 -13.32 11.45 -5.20
CA PRO A 153 -14.54 10.83 -5.73
C PRO A 153 -14.25 9.72 -6.75
N SER A 154 -13.03 9.64 -7.30
CA SER A 154 -12.62 8.61 -8.26
C SER A 154 -11.13 8.27 -8.18
N LEU A 155 -10.73 7.09 -8.67
CA LEU A 155 -9.32 6.74 -8.82
C LEU A 155 -8.58 7.68 -9.78
N LYS A 156 -9.28 8.21 -10.79
CA LYS A 156 -8.73 9.19 -11.73
C LYS A 156 -8.31 10.45 -10.98
N GLU A 157 -9.15 10.96 -10.10
CA GLU A 157 -8.85 12.17 -9.31
C GLU A 157 -7.84 11.92 -8.19
N ALA A 158 -7.86 10.72 -7.58
CA ALA A 158 -6.82 10.32 -6.62
C ALA A 158 -5.43 10.23 -7.28
N SER A 159 -5.38 10.01 -8.59
CA SER A 159 -4.16 9.99 -9.38
C SER A 159 -3.81 11.42 -9.82
N LYS A 160 -2.83 12.07 -9.17
CA LYS A 160 -2.24 13.34 -9.66
C LYS A 160 -1.73 13.26 -11.11
N MET A 161 -1.54 12.04 -11.65
CA MET A 161 -1.22 11.84 -13.06
C MET A 161 -2.36 12.21 -13.99
N ALA A 162 -3.63 12.15 -13.58
CA ALA A 162 -4.73 12.59 -14.43
C ALA A 162 -4.66 14.11 -14.67
N SER A 163 -4.36 14.90 -13.63
CA SER A 163 -4.15 16.35 -13.76
C SER A 163 -2.85 16.69 -14.50
N LEU A 164 -1.76 15.95 -14.28
CA LEU A 164 -0.49 16.17 -14.98
C LEU A 164 -0.58 15.79 -16.47
N HIS A 165 -1.23 14.67 -16.80
CA HIS A 165 -1.46 14.25 -18.18
C HIS A 165 -2.35 15.25 -18.92
N GLN A 166 -3.41 15.75 -18.26
CA GLN A 166 -4.24 16.81 -18.85
C GLN A 166 -3.47 18.11 -19.04
N GLY A 167 -2.61 18.49 -18.08
CA GLY A 167 -1.73 19.65 -18.21
C GLY A 167 -0.76 19.53 -19.38
N LEU A 168 -0.12 18.37 -19.53
CA LEU A 168 0.77 18.08 -20.67
C LEU A 168 0.05 18.09 -22.02
N LEU A 169 -1.16 17.53 -22.10
CA LEU A 169 -1.96 17.57 -23.32
C LEU A 169 -2.34 19.01 -23.70
N ASN A 170 -2.74 19.82 -22.71
CA ASN A 170 -3.11 21.21 -22.95
C ASN A 170 -1.91 22.07 -23.40
N GLU A 171 -0.68 21.77 -22.97
CA GLU A 171 0.53 22.43 -23.45
C GLU A 171 0.93 22.00 -24.86
N ILE A 172 0.69 20.73 -25.23
CA ILE A 172 0.96 20.20 -26.57
C ILE A 172 -0.05 20.76 -27.60
N ASP A 173 -1.32 20.89 -27.24
CA ASP A 173 -2.37 21.42 -28.12
C ASP A 173 -2.31 22.96 -28.30
N GLN A 174 -1.39 23.64 -27.59
CA GLN A 174 -1.11 25.08 -27.76
C GLN A 174 0.13 25.37 -28.63
N LEU A 175 0.79 24.33 -29.16
CA LEU A 175 1.86 24.41 -30.17
C LEU A 175 1.31 24.20 -31.58
#